data_AF-A0A352L6Y4-F1
#
_entry.id   AF-A0A352L6Y4-F1
#
_cell.length_a   1.000
_cell.length_b   1.000
_cell.length_c   1.000
_cell.angle_alpha   90.00
_cell.angle_beta   90.00
_cell.angle_gamma   90.00
#
_symmetry.space_group_name_H-M   'P 1'
#
loop_
_entity.id
_entity.type
_entity.pdbx_description
1 polymer ?
#
loop_
_entity_poly.entity_id
_entity_poly.type
_entity_poly.pdbx_seq_one_letter_code
_entity_poly.pdbx_strand_id
1 'polypeptide(L)' 'VETALEAFGVERCMFGTDWPVCELAAGYADVVGAMRELTSELSVSERDRIFGGTAIQFYRLQLPGGKVVAL' A
#
# COMPACT_ATOMS: atom_id res chain seq x y z
N VAL A 1 10.35 4.58 5.52
CA VAL A 1 9.23 3.63 5.39
C VAL A 1 9.24 2.65 6.56
N GLU A 2 10.40 2.11 6.85
CA GLU A 2 10.82 1.25 7.96
C GLU A 2 10.16 1.65 9.29
N THR A 3 10.36 2.89 9.75
CA THR A 3 9.79 3.37 11.03
C THR A 3 8.27 3.24 11.10
N ALA A 4 7.56 3.48 9.98
CA ALA A 4 6.11 3.31 9.96
C ALA A 4 5.72 1.82 10.00
N LEU A 5 6.45 0.97 9.28
CA LEU A 5 6.21 -0.47 9.30
C LEU A 5 6.53 -1.08 10.67
N GLU A 6 7.59 -0.64 11.35
CA GLU A 6 7.95 -1.07 12.70
C GLU A 6 6.90 -0.64 13.74
N ALA A 7 6.42 0.60 13.65
CA ALA A 7 5.46 1.15 14.61
C ALA A 7 4.04 0.58 14.41
N PHE A 8 3.60 0.44 13.16
CA PHE A 8 2.21 0.12 12.85
C PHE A 8 2.00 -1.30 12.33
N GLY A 9 3.01 -1.92 11.74
CA GLY A 9 2.89 -3.19 11.03
C GLY A 9 2.21 -3.05 9.66
N VAL A 10 2.46 -4.02 8.77
CA VAL A 10 1.92 -4.04 7.40
C VAL A 10 0.39 -4.03 7.35
N GLU A 11 -0.25 -4.57 8.39
CA GLU A 11 -1.70 -4.65 8.57
C GLU A 11 -2.37 -3.28 8.76
N ARG A 12 -1.59 -2.23 9.00
CA ARG A 12 -2.08 -0.85 9.24
C ARG A 12 -1.39 0.21 8.38
N CYS A 13 -0.56 -0.21 7.42
CA CYS A 13 0.03 0.67 6.43
C CYS A 13 -0.56 0.39 5.04
N MET A 14 -0.76 1.44 4.24
CA MET A 14 -1.23 1.34 2.86
C MET A 14 -0.52 2.36 1.98
N PHE A 15 -0.27 1.99 0.73
CA PHE A 15 0.36 2.88 -0.25
C PHE A 15 -0.66 3.84 -0.86
N GLY A 16 -0.26 5.10 -1.02
CA GLY A 16 -0.95 6.11 -1.80
C GLY A 16 0.06 7.06 -2.43
N THR A 17 -0.11 7.38 -3.72
CA THR A 17 0.84 8.23 -4.45
C THR A 17 0.70 9.72 -4.13
N ASP A 18 -0.46 10.13 -3.62
CA ASP A 18 -0.86 11.53 -3.53
C ASP A 18 -0.91 12.24 -4.90
N TRP A 19 -1.12 11.49 -5.99
CA TRP A 19 -1.29 12.08 -7.32
C TRP A 19 -2.59 12.90 -7.39
N PRO A 20 -2.60 14.10 -7.99
CA PRO A 20 -1.51 14.73 -8.77
C PRO A 20 -0.55 15.62 -7.97
N VAL A 21 -0.70 15.74 -6.64
CA VAL A 21 0.15 16.61 -5.81
C VAL A 21 1.61 16.18 -5.84
N CYS A 22 1.88 14.88 -5.89
CA CYS A 22 3.25 14.35 -5.94
C CYS A 22 4.08 14.87 -7.13
N GLU A 23 3.44 15.28 -8.24
CA GLU A 23 4.09 15.79 -9.45
C GLU A 23 4.90 17.08 -9.20
N LEU A 24 4.72 17.74 -8.05
CA LEU A 24 5.56 18.86 -7.62
C LEU A 24 7.00 18.43 -7.26
N ALA A 25 7.23 17.14 -6.98
CA ALA A 25 8.52 16.61 -6.55
C ALA A 25 9.00 15.42 -7.41
N ALA A 26 8.11 14.55 -7.88
CA ALA A 26 8.44 13.37 -8.68
C ALA A 26 7.25 12.91 -9.53
N GLY A 27 7.51 12.23 -10.65
CA GLY A 27 6.44 11.68 -11.49
C GLY A 27 5.76 10.48 -10.82
N TYR A 28 4.51 10.19 -11.23
CA TYR A 28 3.78 9.01 -10.72
C TYR A 28 4.61 7.71 -10.73
N ALA A 29 5.32 7.44 -11.84
CA ALA A 29 6.14 6.23 -11.99
C ALA A 29 7.32 6.20 -11.00
N ASP A 30 7.91 7.36 -10.71
CA ASP A 30 9.02 7.49 -9.76
C ASP A 30 8.54 7.16 -8.34
N VAL A 31 7.39 7.69 -7.94
CA VAL A 31 6.79 7.42 -6.61
C VAL A 31 6.43 5.94 -6.44
N VAL A 32 5.83 5.33 -7.46
CA VAL A 32 5.52 3.89 -7.45
C VAL A 32 6.80 3.05 -7.41
N GLY A 33 7.81 3.44 -8.20
CA GLY A 33 9.12 2.79 -8.22
C GLY A 33 9.80 2.82 -6.86
N ALA A 34 9.87 3.99 -6.24
CA ALA A 34 10.45 4.18 -4.92
C ALA A 34 9.78 3.31 -3.85
N MET A 35 8.45 3.25 -3.80
CA MET A 35 7.78 2.38 -2.82
C MET A 35 7.97 0.89 -3.09
N ARG A 36 8.10 0.47 -4.36
CA ARG A 36 8.42 -0.94 -4.69
C ARG A 36 9.83 -1.31 -4.25
N GLU A 37 10.78 -0.40 -4.40
CA GLU A 37 12.16 -0.59 -3.94
C GLU A 37 12.24 -0.63 -2.41
N LEU A 38 11.64 0.36 -1.73
CA LEU A 38 11.64 0.47 -0.26
C LEU A 38 10.90 -0.68 0.44
N THR A 39 10.06 -1.43 -0.27
CA THR A 39 9.35 -2.59 0.27
C THR A 39 9.87 -3.92 -0.28
N SER A 40 10.99 -3.91 -1.00
CA SER A 40 11.50 -5.10 -1.72
C SER A 40 11.92 -6.26 -0.80
N GLU A 41 12.29 -5.96 0.44
CA GLU A 41 12.67 -6.97 1.45
C GLU A 41 11.45 -7.64 2.13
N LEU A 42 10.25 -7.09 1.96
CA LEU A 42 9.03 -7.68 2.48
C LEU A 42 8.63 -8.91 1.65
N SER A 43 8.01 -9.89 2.31
CA SER A 43 7.40 -11.02 1.62
C SER A 43 6.32 -10.57 0.63
N VAL A 44 5.97 -11.44 -0.32
CA VAL A 44 4.90 -11.16 -1.31
C VAL A 44 3.59 -10.80 -0.59
N SER A 45 3.20 -11.59 0.41
CA SER A 45 1.99 -11.35 1.18
C SER A 45 2.00 -10.02 1.94
N GLU A 46 3.15 -9.61 2.49
CA GLU A 46 3.27 -8.32 3.19
C GLU A 46 3.16 -7.15 2.22
N ARG A 47 3.78 -7.24 1.04
CA ARG A 47 3.60 -6.23 -0.02
C ARG A 47 2.15 -6.16 -0.49
N ASP A 48 1.48 -7.29 -0.65
CA ASP A 48 0.06 -7.31 -1.02
C ASP A 48 -0.83 -6.59 0.01
N ARG A 49 -0.48 -6.65 1.30
CA ARG A 49 -1.14 -5.84 2.35
C ARG A 49 -0.94 -4.35 2.09
N ILE A 50 0.30 -3.90 1.89
CA ILE A 50 0.63 -2.48 1.65
C ILE A 50 -0.01 -1.94 0.37
N PHE A 51 0.04 -2.69 -0.73
CA PHE A 51 -0.39 -2.23 -2.05
C PHE A 51 -1.90 -2.41 -2.34
N GLY A 52 -2.68 -2.91 -1.38
CA GLY A 52 -4.13 -2.92 -1.52
C GLY A 52 -4.89 -3.65 -0.43
N GLY A 53 -4.33 -4.72 0.16
CA GLY A 53 -5.02 -5.55 1.14
C GLY A 53 -5.49 -4.78 2.37
N THR A 54 -4.63 -3.92 2.93
CA THR A 54 -4.96 -3.07 4.08
C THR A 54 -6.04 -2.06 3.72
N ALA A 55 -5.99 -1.45 2.52
CA ALA A 55 -7.01 -0.52 2.06
C ALA A 55 -8.37 -1.21 1.85
N ILE A 56 -8.37 -2.41 1.26
CA ILE A 56 -9.60 -3.21 1.06
C ILE A 56 -10.28 -3.49 2.40
N GLN A 57 -9.52 -3.93 3.40
CA GLN A 57 -10.07 -4.20 4.72
C GLN A 57 -10.53 -2.92 5.43
N PHE A 58 -9.70 -1.89 5.45
CA PHE A 58 -9.97 -0.64 6.18
C PHE A 58 -11.18 0.09 5.61
N TYR A 59 -11.24 0.27 4.29
CA TYR A 59 -12.35 0.95 3.61
C TYR A 59 -13.51 0.03 3.27
N ARG A 60 -13.44 -1.27 3.61
CA ARG A 60 -14.47 -2.28 3.31
C ARG A 60 -14.82 -2.31 1.82
N LEU A 61 -13.80 -2.25 0.98
CA LEU A 61 -13.98 -2.21 -0.47
C LEU A 61 -14.54 -3.55 -0.95
N GLN A 62 -15.59 -3.48 -1.78
CA GLN A 62 -16.12 -4.66 -2.46
C GLN A 62 -15.29 -4.93 -3.71
N LEU A 63 -14.63 -6.08 -3.73
CA LEU A 63 -13.95 -6.52 -4.94
C LEU A 63 -14.96 -7.13 -5.92
N PRO A 64 -14.80 -6.88 -7.24
CA PRO A 64 -15.60 -7.55 -8.26
C PRO A 64 -15.53 -9.07 -8.07
N GLY A 65 -16.70 -9.73 -7.98
CA GLY A 65 -16.79 -11.17 -7.71
C GLY A 65 -17.14 -11.57 -6.27
N GLY A 66 -17.47 -10.63 -5.39
CA GLY A 66 -18.25 -10.92 -4.18
C GLY A 66 -17.51 -11.65 -3.07
N LYS A 67 -16.19 -11.45 -2.92
CA LYS A 67 -15.51 -11.80 -1.67
C LYS A 67 -15.51 -10.58 -0.76
N VAL A 68 -16.45 -10.57 0.20
CA VAL A 68 -16.27 -9.76 1.41
C VAL A 68 -15.07 -10.37 2.13
N VAL A 69 -13.99 -9.61 2.29
CA VAL A 69 -12.89 -10.02 3.17
C VAL A 69 -13.46 -9.93 4.58
N ALA A 70 -13.98 -11.05 5.07
CA ALA A 70 -14.52 -11.18 6.42
C ALA A 70 -13.38 -11.04 7.44
N LEU A 71 -13.71 -10.36 8.54
CA LEU A 71 -12.89 -10.20 9.74
C LEU A 71 -12.49 -11.55 10.34
#